data_AF-A0A2Z3I846-F1
#
_entry.id   AF-A0A2Z3I846-F1
#
_cell.length_a   1.000
_cell.length_b   1.000
_cell.length_c   1.000
_cell.angle_alpha   90.00
_cell.angle_beta   90.00
_cell.angle_gamma   90.00
#
_symmetry.space_group_name_H-M   'P 1'
#
loop_
_entity.id
_entity.type
_entity.pdbx_description
1 polymer ?
#
loop_
_entity_poly.entity_id
_entity_poly.type
_entity_poly.pdbx_seq_one_letter_code
_entity_poly.pdbx_strand_id
1 'polypeptide(L)'
;MTKKILITDTILRDAHQSLLATRLRTEDMLPICEKLDKVGYWSLEVWGGATFDVCIRFLKEDPWERLRLLKKALPNTRLQMLLRGQNLLGYRHYSDDVVQAFVEKSAENGIDVFRIFDAMNDVRNLEEAIKVVNKVGKHAQGAISYTTSPVHTIELFVEQAKQMADMGVQSIAVKDMAGLLTPFVTGELVKAIKDEVDLPVFIHSHDTAGLSTMCQLKAIENGADHIDTAISSMAWGTSHPATESMVAALRNTPYDTGLDLELIQEIGMYFYGVRKKYHQFESPFTGVDTRVQVNQVPGGMMSNLANQLREQGALNRMNDLFDEIPRVRKDLGYPPLVTPTSQIVGSQALFNVLSGERYKTITNEVRLYLEGRYGKAAGEINEELRTQAIGNSFVITTRPADYLDPEMEKLKAEIGSLAQSEEDVLTYSMFPDIARKYLEERASGNLTPEVLLPLPVAGEVDTTEANTSAVTEFMVDVHGERYHIDVKGATAKNKGKRHFYLSIDGIPQEVVFEQMVSGEVTGDGRKQATKAGDVTVGMSGTVVEVLVKEGDSVKKGQPLFITEAMKMESEIKAPIDGIVKAINIKGGDKVNQGELLIEIE
;
A
#
# COMPACT_ATOMS: atom_id res chain seq x y z
N MET A 1 -9.26 -29.23 -29.45
CA MET A 1 -8.17 -29.67 -28.56
C MET A 1 -8.56 -29.30 -27.14
N THR A 2 -8.38 -30.18 -26.17
CA THR A 2 -8.60 -29.90 -24.75
C THR A 2 -7.39 -29.13 -24.21
N LYS A 3 -7.62 -28.03 -23.49
CA LYS A 3 -6.58 -27.19 -22.89
C LYS A 3 -6.89 -27.00 -21.40
N LYS A 4 -6.21 -27.77 -20.55
CA LYS A 4 -6.36 -27.66 -19.10
C LYS A 4 -5.96 -26.26 -18.62
N ILE A 5 -6.86 -25.55 -17.96
CA ILE A 5 -6.55 -24.27 -17.33
C ILE A 5 -5.91 -24.49 -15.98
N LEU A 6 -4.84 -23.74 -15.73
CA LEU A 6 -4.03 -23.83 -14.52
C LEU A 6 -4.35 -22.65 -13.59
N ILE A 7 -4.37 -22.91 -12.28
CA ILE A 7 -4.75 -21.92 -11.28
C ILE A 7 -3.56 -21.58 -10.39
N THR A 8 -3.34 -20.28 -10.18
CA THR A 8 -2.59 -19.76 -9.04
C THR A 8 -3.58 -19.28 -7.98
N ASP A 9 -3.52 -19.82 -6.77
CA ASP A 9 -4.36 -19.34 -5.68
C ASP A 9 -3.60 -18.31 -4.82
N THR A 10 -4.27 -17.21 -4.50
CA THR A 10 -3.69 -16.02 -3.83
C THR A 10 -4.04 -15.95 -2.33
N ILE A 11 -4.64 -17.00 -1.76
CA ILE A 11 -5.14 -17.04 -0.38
C ILE A 11 -4.08 -16.66 0.67
N LEU A 12 -2.81 -16.99 0.44
CA LEU A 12 -1.70 -16.73 1.37
C LEU A 12 -1.01 -15.36 1.16
N ARG A 13 -1.41 -14.57 0.15
CA ARG A 13 -0.82 -13.26 -0.16
C ARG A 13 -1.87 -12.21 -0.50
N ASP A 14 -2.34 -12.16 -1.74
CA ASP A 14 -3.12 -11.01 -2.24
C ASP A 14 -4.55 -10.95 -1.69
N ALA A 15 -5.14 -12.10 -1.39
CA ALA A 15 -6.50 -12.18 -0.88
C ALA A 15 -6.65 -11.45 0.47
N HIS A 16 -5.79 -11.77 1.44
CA HIS A 16 -5.78 -11.12 2.75
C HIS A 16 -5.14 -9.73 2.71
N GLN A 17 -4.22 -9.47 1.77
CA GLN A 17 -3.73 -8.11 1.51
C GLN A 17 -4.88 -7.18 1.14
N SER A 18 -5.83 -7.66 0.35
CA SER A 18 -6.99 -6.89 -0.10
C SER A 18 -8.08 -6.78 0.97
N LEU A 19 -8.40 -7.88 1.64
CA LEU A 19 -9.57 -7.94 2.53
C LEU A 19 -9.28 -7.63 4.00
N LEU A 20 -8.08 -7.96 4.49
CA LEU A 20 -7.73 -7.96 5.92
C LEU A 20 -6.48 -7.13 6.21
N ALA A 21 -6.21 -6.11 5.39
CA ALA A 21 -5.02 -5.26 5.54
C ALA A 21 -3.71 -6.05 5.70
N THR A 22 -3.61 -7.19 5.01
CA THR A 22 -2.45 -8.10 5.02
C THR A 22 -2.16 -8.78 6.37
N ARG A 23 -3.16 -8.85 7.27
CA ARG A 23 -2.94 -9.29 8.66
C ARG A 23 -2.94 -10.80 8.89
N LEU A 24 -3.13 -11.63 7.87
CA LEU A 24 -3.09 -13.08 8.04
C LEU A 24 -1.72 -13.52 8.57
N ARG A 25 -1.72 -14.23 9.70
CA ARG A 25 -0.53 -14.67 10.44
C ARG A 25 -0.04 -16.04 10.01
N THR A 26 1.26 -16.30 10.18
CA THR A 26 1.86 -17.60 9.83
C THR A 26 1.19 -18.75 10.58
N GLU A 27 0.81 -18.55 11.84
CA GLU A 27 0.15 -19.55 12.68
C GLU A 27 -1.21 -20.04 12.13
N ASP A 28 -1.90 -19.20 11.34
CA ASP A 28 -3.17 -19.55 10.68
C ASP A 28 -2.98 -20.03 9.23
N MET A 29 -1.78 -19.90 8.67
CA MET A 29 -1.46 -20.41 7.33
C MET A 29 -1.01 -21.88 7.40
N LEU A 30 -0.12 -22.20 8.34
CA LEU A 30 0.54 -23.51 8.40
C LEU A 30 -0.42 -24.71 8.59
N PRO A 31 -1.47 -24.66 9.43
CA PRO A 31 -2.29 -25.84 9.69
C PRO A 31 -3.05 -26.36 8.47
N ILE A 32 -3.27 -25.53 7.45
CA ILE A 32 -4.01 -25.90 6.24
C ILE A 32 -3.11 -26.17 5.03
N CYS A 33 -1.80 -25.94 5.14
CA CYS A 33 -0.85 -26.09 4.03
C CYS A 33 -0.86 -27.49 3.41
N GLU A 34 -0.98 -28.56 4.21
CA GLU A 34 -1.02 -29.93 3.67
C GLU A 34 -2.19 -30.13 2.68
N LYS A 35 -3.36 -29.52 2.95
CA LYS A 35 -4.50 -29.61 2.04
C LYS A 35 -4.31 -28.73 0.81
N LEU A 36 -3.82 -27.51 0.99
CA LEU A 36 -3.46 -26.61 -0.12
C LEU A 36 -2.48 -27.28 -1.08
N ASP A 37 -1.46 -27.98 -0.57
CA ASP A 37 -0.45 -28.66 -1.36
C ASP A 37 -0.99 -29.87 -2.15
N LYS A 38 -2.09 -30.48 -1.68
CA LYS A 38 -2.77 -31.61 -2.35
C LYS A 38 -3.70 -31.20 -3.48
N VAL A 39 -4.13 -29.93 -3.56
CA VAL A 39 -5.10 -29.48 -4.57
C VAL A 39 -4.54 -29.64 -5.99
N GLY A 40 -3.23 -29.39 -6.18
CA GLY A 40 -2.60 -29.40 -7.50
C GLY A 40 -2.63 -28.05 -8.22
N TYR A 41 -2.60 -26.94 -7.47
CA TYR A 41 -2.39 -25.60 -8.01
C TYR A 41 -1.09 -25.52 -8.82
N TRP A 42 -1.05 -24.66 -9.83
CA TRP A 42 0.20 -24.39 -10.56
C TRP A 42 1.21 -23.68 -9.67
N SER A 43 0.72 -22.72 -8.87
CA SER A 43 1.46 -22.09 -7.79
C SER A 43 0.51 -21.61 -6.69
N LEU A 44 1.06 -21.37 -5.50
CA LEU A 44 0.43 -20.55 -4.47
C LEU A 44 1.21 -19.24 -4.40
N GLU A 45 0.49 -18.12 -4.48
CA GLU A 45 1.12 -16.83 -4.22
C GLU A 45 1.15 -16.59 -2.70
N VAL A 46 2.35 -16.54 -2.14
CA VAL A 46 2.56 -16.59 -0.68
C VAL A 46 3.42 -15.45 -0.13
N TRP A 47 4.05 -14.67 -1.01
CA TRP A 47 5.07 -13.72 -0.59
C TRP A 47 5.17 -12.48 -1.49
N GLY A 48 5.96 -11.50 -1.05
CA GLY A 48 6.06 -10.21 -1.70
C GLY A 48 4.82 -9.33 -1.48
N GLY A 49 4.66 -8.29 -2.30
CA GLY A 49 3.65 -7.26 -2.04
C GLY A 49 3.84 -6.60 -0.66
N ALA A 50 2.75 -6.40 0.08
CA ALA A 50 2.80 -5.76 1.41
C ALA A 50 3.14 -6.74 2.55
N THR A 51 3.18 -8.06 2.28
CA THR A 51 3.35 -9.07 3.34
C THR A 51 4.64 -8.87 4.13
N PHE A 52 5.72 -8.47 3.47
CA PHE A 52 7.03 -8.30 4.08
C PHE A 52 7.05 -7.14 5.10
N ASP A 53 6.61 -5.94 4.72
CA ASP A 53 6.47 -4.79 5.64
C ASP A 53 5.53 -5.12 6.81
N VAL A 54 4.39 -5.76 6.52
CA VAL A 54 3.38 -6.07 7.54
C VAL A 54 3.87 -7.11 8.55
N CYS A 55 4.67 -8.09 8.12
CA CYS A 55 5.32 -9.06 9.01
C CYS A 55 6.15 -8.34 10.08
N ILE A 56 7.09 -7.48 9.69
CA ILE A 56 8.02 -6.84 10.63
C ILE A 56 7.37 -5.67 11.40
N ARG A 57 6.41 -4.98 10.79
CA ARG A 57 5.79 -3.79 11.38
C ARG A 57 4.72 -4.13 12.40
N PHE A 58 3.80 -5.03 12.04
CA PHE A 58 2.56 -5.25 12.78
C PHE A 58 2.47 -6.65 13.39
N LEU A 59 2.81 -7.67 12.60
CA LEU A 59 2.71 -9.06 13.07
C LEU A 59 3.90 -9.45 13.95
N LYS A 60 5.01 -8.70 13.89
CA LYS A 60 6.25 -9.01 14.57
C LYS A 60 6.76 -10.42 14.26
N GLU A 61 6.56 -10.85 13.02
CA GLU A 61 7.03 -12.11 12.46
C GLU A 61 8.19 -11.85 11.50
N ASP A 62 9.13 -12.80 11.40
CA ASP A 62 10.20 -12.73 10.40
C ASP A 62 9.65 -13.20 9.03
N PRO A 63 9.62 -12.34 8.00
CA PRO A 63 9.06 -12.72 6.70
C PRO A 63 9.89 -13.81 5.99
N TRP A 64 11.19 -13.92 6.26
CA TRP A 64 12.05 -14.97 5.72
C TRP A 64 11.77 -16.31 6.39
N GLU A 65 11.58 -16.30 7.70
CA GLU A 65 11.18 -17.51 8.43
C GLU A 65 9.79 -18.00 8.02
N ARG A 66 8.83 -17.09 7.83
CA ARG A 66 7.52 -17.42 7.25
C ARG A 66 7.68 -18.15 5.91
N LEU A 67 8.53 -17.64 5.02
CA LEU A 67 8.78 -18.26 3.72
C LEU A 67 9.36 -19.68 3.87
N ARG A 68 10.37 -19.87 4.73
CA ARG A 68 10.96 -21.20 5.00
C ARG A 68 9.94 -22.19 5.56
N LEU A 69 9.10 -21.75 6.50
CA LEU A 69 8.04 -22.57 7.08
C LEU A 69 7.00 -22.97 6.03
N LEU A 70 6.58 -22.03 5.19
CA LEU A 70 5.67 -22.31 4.07
C LEU A 70 6.29 -23.25 3.04
N LYS A 71 7.56 -23.06 2.66
CA LYS A 71 8.24 -23.96 1.72
C LYS A 71 8.33 -25.38 2.26
N LYS A 72 8.58 -25.54 3.56
CA LYS A 72 8.57 -26.84 4.23
C LYS A 72 7.17 -27.47 4.24
N ALA A 73 6.12 -26.67 4.42
CA ALA A 73 4.73 -27.14 4.50
C ALA A 73 4.07 -27.36 3.12
N LEU A 74 4.64 -26.79 2.06
CA LEU A 74 4.15 -26.85 0.67
C LEU A 74 5.23 -27.42 -0.27
N PRO A 75 5.66 -28.69 -0.09
CA PRO A 75 6.79 -29.25 -0.85
C PRO A 75 6.48 -29.50 -2.33
N ASN A 76 5.21 -29.69 -2.71
CA ASN A 76 4.82 -30.07 -4.07
C ASN A 76 4.36 -28.88 -4.93
N THR A 77 3.89 -27.81 -4.28
CA THR A 77 3.36 -26.63 -4.96
C THR A 77 4.44 -25.55 -5.13
N ARG A 78 4.49 -24.92 -6.31
CA ARG A 78 5.40 -23.78 -6.54
C ARG A 78 5.00 -22.60 -5.65
N LEU A 79 5.97 -21.96 -5.03
CA LEU A 79 5.72 -20.71 -4.31
C LEU A 79 5.96 -19.51 -5.23
N GLN A 80 4.94 -18.68 -5.38
CA GLN A 80 5.00 -17.45 -6.16
C GLN A 80 5.10 -16.23 -5.25
N MET A 81 5.87 -15.23 -5.70
CA MET A 81 5.87 -13.89 -5.11
C MET A 81 5.56 -12.79 -6.14
N LEU A 82 5.04 -11.67 -5.64
CA LEU A 82 4.97 -10.42 -6.38
C LEU A 82 6.22 -9.56 -6.09
N LEU A 83 6.96 -9.19 -7.14
CA LEU A 83 8.19 -8.41 -7.06
C LEU A 83 8.10 -7.17 -7.94
N ARG A 84 8.40 -5.98 -7.40
CA ARG A 84 8.67 -4.81 -8.25
C ARG A 84 10.11 -4.89 -8.74
N GLY A 85 10.33 -4.81 -10.05
CA GLY A 85 11.63 -5.08 -10.68
C GLY A 85 12.80 -4.41 -9.97
N GLN A 86 12.84 -3.08 -9.98
CA GLN A 86 13.92 -2.31 -9.36
C GLN A 86 13.61 -1.82 -7.93
N ASN A 87 12.34 -1.81 -7.51
CA ASN A 87 11.93 -1.37 -6.17
C ASN A 87 11.84 -2.51 -5.14
N LEU A 88 11.95 -3.76 -5.58
CA LEU A 88 11.74 -4.94 -4.74
C LEU A 88 10.44 -4.83 -3.93
N LEU A 89 10.56 -4.79 -2.60
CA LEU A 89 9.45 -4.61 -1.67
C LEU A 89 9.44 -3.21 -1.02
N GLY A 90 10.38 -2.32 -1.34
CA GLY A 90 10.45 -0.95 -0.81
C GLY A 90 9.79 0.11 -1.70
N TYR A 91 10.18 1.38 -1.55
CA TYR A 91 9.51 2.52 -2.21
C TYR A 91 10.39 3.34 -3.17
N ARG A 92 11.70 3.07 -3.23
CA ARG A 92 12.66 3.68 -4.16
C ARG A 92 13.27 2.63 -5.08
N HIS A 93 14.03 3.03 -6.10
CA HIS A 93 14.88 2.11 -6.85
C HIS A 93 16.09 1.72 -5.99
N TYR A 94 16.50 0.46 -6.11
CA TYR A 94 17.71 -0.09 -5.50
C TYR A 94 18.76 -0.35 -6.57
N SER A 95 20.02 -0.28 -6.18
CA SER A 95 21.16 -0.73 -6.99
C SER A 95 21.06 -2.22 -7.34
N ASP A 96 21.71 -2.61 -8.43
CA ASP A 96 21.62 -3.97 -8.98
C ASP A 96 22.18 -5.05 -8.04
N ASP A 97 23.17 -4.73 -7.20
CA ASP A 97 23.70 -5.67 -6.21
C ASP A 97 22.67 -5.99 -5.11
N VAL A 98 21.86 -5.01 -4.71
CA VAL A 98 20.73 -5.23 -3.80
C VAL A 98 19.63 -6.06 -4.47
N VAL A 99 19.29 -5.78 -5.73
CA VAL A 99 18.32 -6.58 -6.49
C VAL A 99 18.79 -8.03 -6.62
N GLN A 100 20.06 -8.23 -6.99
CA GLN A 100 20.65 -9.54 -7.13
C GLN A 100 20.59 -10.31 -5.80
N ALA A 101 21.09 -9.72 -4.71
CA ALA A 101 21.11 -10.36 -3.39
C ALA A 101 19.69 -10.73 -2.92
N PHE A 102 18.71 -9.85 -3.14
CA PHE A 102 17.32 -10.12 -2.77
C PHE A 102 16.70 -11.28 -3.55
N VAL A 103 16.89 -11.32 -4.88
CA VAL A 103 16.36 -12.41 -5.72
C VAL A 103 17.05 -13.74 -5.38
N GLU A 104 18.38 -13.74 -5.23
CA GLU A 104 19.16 -14.93 -4.85
C GLU A 104 18.66 -15.47 -3.49
N LYS A 105 18.51 -14.62 -2.46
CA LYS A 105 17.99 -15.05 -1.15
C LYS A 105 16.54 -15.50 -1.17
N SER A 106 15.70 -14.87 -1.99
CA SER A 106 14.30 -15.28 -2.15
C SER A 106 14.20 -16.67 -2.78
N ALA A 107 15.02 -16.95 -3.79
CA ALA A 107 15.07 -18.24 -4.45
C ALA A 107 15.63 -19.35 -3.53
N GLU A 108 16.69 -19.05 -2.77
CA GLU A 108 17.28 -19.95 -1.77
C GLU A 108 16.27 -20.35 -0.67
N ASN A 109 15.45 -19.41 -0.21
CA ASN A 109 14.47 -19.65 0.86
C ASN A 109 13.16 -20.31 0.37
N GLY A 110 12.95 -20.43 -0.94
CA GLY A 110 11.90 -21.29 -1.49
C GLY A 110 10.98 -20.68 -2.54
N ILE A 111 11.19 -19.44 -2.97
CA ILE A 111 10.42 -18.88 -4.10
C ILE A 111 10.81 -19.59 -5.40
N ASP A 112 9.78 -20.02 -6.13
CA ASP A 112 9.90 -20.72 -7.41
C ASP A 112 9.49 -19.84 -8.59
N VAL A 113 8.53 -18.93 -8.38
CA VAL A 113 7.98 -18.03 -9.39
C VAL A 113 8.07 -16.58 -8.92
N PHE A 114 8.71 -15.74 -9.73
CA PHE A 114 8.80 -14.31 -9.51
C PHE A 114 7.91 -13.60 -10.53
N ARG A 115 6.79 -13.02 -10.07
CA ARG A 115 5.99 -12.11 -10.88
C ARG A 115 6.59 -10.71 -10.80
N ILE A 116 7.30 -10.31 -11.85
CA ILE A 116 8.12 -9.10 -11.91
C ILE A 116 7.35 -8.03 -12.68
N PHE A 117 7.02 -6.93 -12.01
CA PHE A 117 6.30 -5.79 -12.61
C PHE A 117 7.01 -4.47 -12.31
N ASP A 118 6.65 -3.43 -13.05
CA ASP A 118 7.07 -2.07 -12.81
C ASP A 118 5.84 -1.15 -12.69
N ALA A 119 5.91 -0.17 -11.79
CA ALA A 119 4.78 0.70 -11.49
C ALA A 119 4.46 1.71 -12.60
N MET A 120 5.44 1.97 -13.48
CA MET A 120 5.34 2.82 -14.66
C MET A 120 5.08 2.02 -15.95
N ASN A 121 5.16 0.68 -15.88
CA ASN A 121 5.34 -0.22 -17.03
C ASN A 121 6.59 0.10 -17.87
N ASP A 122 7.65 0.64 -17.25
CA ASP A 122 8.96 0.78 -17.90
C ASP A 122 9.71 -0.56 -17.79
N VAL A 123 9.71 -1.34 -18.88
CA VAL A 123 10.27 -2.70 -18.91
C VAL A 123 11.77 -2.73 -18.58
N ARG A 124 12.49 -1.62 -18.75
CA ARG A 124 13.93 -1.53 -18.42
C ARG A 124 14.18 -1.78 -16.93
N ASN A 125 13.24 -1.35 -16.08
CA ASN A 125 13.30 -1.58 -14.63
C ASN A 125 13.11 -3.06 -14.24
N LEU A 126 12.79 -3.94 -15.19
CA LEU A 126 12.65 -5.38 -14.96
C LEU A 126 13.93 -6.16 -15.28
N GLU A 127 14.86 -5.55 -16.04
CA GLU A 127 16.00 -6.25 -16.66
C GLU A 127 16.85 -7.02 -15.65
N GLU A 128 17.30 -6.38 -14.55
CA GLU A 128 18.19 -7.04 -13.59
C GLU A 128 17.46 -8.15 -12.83
N ALA A 129 16.22 -7.91 -12.41
CA ALA A 129 15.42 -8.93 -11.72
C ALA A 129 15.18 -10.15 -12.62
N ILE A 130 14.79 -9.96 -13.88
CA ILE A 130 14.57 -11.06 -14.83
C ILE A 130 15.87 -11.84 -15.06
N LYS A 131 16.98 -11.13 -15.30
CA LYS A 131 18.30 -11.71 -15.52
C LYS A 131 18.74 -12.57 -14.32
N VAL A 132 18.59 -12.08 -13.09
CA VAL A 132 18.99 -12.83 -11.89
C VAL A 132 18.07 -14.02 -11.65
N VAL A 133 16.75 -13.87 -11.81
CA VAL A 133 15.80 -15.00 -11.69
C VAL A 133 16.14 -16.13 -12.66
N ASN A 134 16.46 -15.78 -13.91
CA ASN A 134 16.90 -16.73 -14.93
C ASN A 134 18.24 -17.39 -14.55
N LYS A 135 19.20 -16.61 -14.05
CA LYS A 135 20.51 -17.12 -13.58
C LYS A 135 20.37 -18.14 -12.45
N VAL A 136 19.46 -17.93 -11.51
CA VAL A 136 19.21 -18.87 -10.38
C VAL A 136 18.28 -20.03 -10.75
N GLY A 137 17.85 -20.13 -12.02
CA GLY A 137 17.05 -21.25 -12.52
C GLY A 137 15.61 -21.26 -12.00
N LYS A 138 15.05 -20.10 -11.65
CA LYS A 138 13.65 -19.94 -11.23
C LYS A 138 12.79 -19.35 -12.37
N HIS A 139 11.47 -19.29 -12.17
CA HIS A 139 10.54 -18.83 -13.21
C HIS A 139 10.32 -17.31 -13.12
N ALA A 140 10.83 -16.56 -14.09
CA ALA A 140 10.54 -15.16 -14.31
C ALA A 140 9.22 -15.01 -15.07
N GLN A 141 8.24 -14.36 -14.43
CA GLN A 141 6.98 -13.98 -15.04
C GLN A 141 6.94 -12.46 -15.20
N GLY A 142 7.06 -11.97 -16.44
CA GLY A 142 6.94 -10.56 -16.75
C GLY A 142 5.49 -10.10 -16.65
N ALA A 143 5.22 -9.02 -15.94
CA ALA A 143 3.86 -8.56 -15.65
C ALA A 143 3.59 -7.15 -16.18
N ILE A 144 2.51 -7.04 -16.95
CA ILE A 144 1.96 -5.78 -17.46
C ILE A 144 0.97 -5.25 -16.43
N SER A 145 1.22 -4.06 -15.88
CA SER A 145 0.23 -3.37 -15.03
C SER A 145 -0.86 -2.78 -15.91
N TYR A 146 -2.01 -3.45 -16.00
CA TYR A 146 -3.10 -3.03 -16.86
C TYR A 146 -3.79 -1.76 -16.32
N THR A 147 -4.10 -0.83 -17.21
CA THR A 147 -4.87 0.38 -16.90
C THR A 147 -5.46 0.97 -18.18
N THR A 148 -6.37 1.94 -18.05
CA THR A 148 -6.99 2.64 -19.18
C THR A 148 -6.62 4.13 -19.18
N SER A 149 -6.30 4.66 -20.36
CA SER A 149 -6.03 6.08 -20.59
C SER A 149 -5.89 6.34 -22.10
N PRO A 150 -5.79 7.60 -22.57
CA PRO A 150 -5.54 7.89 -23.98
C PRO A 150 -4.27 7.27 -24.59
N VAL A 151 -3.29 6.88 -23.77
CA VAL A 151 -2.01 6.31 -24.23
C VAL A 151 -1.89 4.79 -24.03
N HIS A 152 -2.82 4.18 -23.29
CA HIS A 152 -2.75 2.75 -22.98
C HIS A 152 -3.61 1.96 -23.95
N THR A 153 -2.98 1.39 -24.98
CA THR A 153 -3.63 0.60 -26.02
C THR A 153 -3.21 -0.86 -25.98
N ILE A 154 -3.94 -1.75 -26.68
CA ILE A 154 -3.57 -3.16 -26.80
C ILE A 154 -2.19 -3.30 -27.44
N GLU A 155 -1.88 -2.50 -28.46
CA GLU A 155 -0.60 -2.52 -29.16
C GLU A 155 0.56 -2.19 -28.22
N LEU A 156 0.37 -1.21 -27.31
CA LEU A 156 1.38 -0.88 -26.30
C LEU A 156 1.64 -2.07 -25.37
N PHE A 157 0.57 -2.72 -24.87
CA PHE A 157 0.70 -3.87 -23.99
C PHE A 157 1.34 -5.08 -24.68
N VAL A 158 1.03 -5.31 -25.96
CA VAL A 158 1.67 -6.35 -26.79
C VAL A 158 3.15 -6.07 -26.98
N GLU A 159 3.54 -4.82 -27.25
CA GLU A 159 4.95 -4.45 -27.38
C GLU A 159 5.72 -4.66 -26.06
N GLN A 160 5.12 -4.33 -24.92
CA GLN A 160 5.69 -4.65 -23.61
C GLN A 160 5.84 -6.16 -23.40
N ALA A 161 4.87 -6.97 -23.83
CA ALA A 161 4.96 -8.43 -23.75
C ALA A 161 6.14 -8.97 -24.58
N LYS A 162 6.34 -8.45 -25.80
CA LYS A 162 7.46 -8.81 -26.67
C LYS A 162 8.80 -8.42 -26.06
N GLN A 163 8.92 -7.20 -25.53
CA GLN A 163 10.14 -6.75 -24.86
C GLN A 163 10.51 -7.63 -23.67
N MET A 164 9.54 -8.01 -22.85
CA MET A 164 9.80 -8.95 -21.74
C MET A 164 10.14 -10.36 -22.22
N ALA A 165 9.52 -10.82 -23.31
CA ALA A 165 9.87 -12.10 -23.94
C ALA A 165 11.33 -12.11 -24.43
N ASP A 166 11.79 -11.02 -25.06
CA ASP A 166 13.18 -10.84 -25.49
C ASP A 166 14.16 -10.80 -24.30
N MET A 167 13.72 -10.34 -23.12
CA MET A 167 14.48 -10.41 -21.87
C MET A 167 14.55 -11.83 -21.28
N GLY A 168 13.79 -12.79 -21.83
CA GLY A 168 13.82 -14.20 -21.45
C GLY A 168 12.89 -14.58 -20.30
N VAL A 169 11.75 -13.90 -20.13
CA VAL A 169 10.71 -14.38 -19.20
C VAL A 169 10.08 -15.68 -19.70
N GLN A 170 9.64 -16.56 -18.78
CA GLN A 170 9.00 -17.84 -19.14
C GLN A 170 7.47 -17.74 -19.23
N SER A 171 6.88 -16.60 -18.86
CA SER A 171 5.44 -16.33 -19.03
C SER A 171 5.13 -14.83 -18.92
N ILE A 172 3.98 -14.43 -19.46
CA ILE A 172 3.46 -13.06 -19.36
C ILE A 172 2.22 -13.05 -18.45
N ALA A 173 2.14 -12.08 -17.54
CA ALA A 173 0.95 -11.81 -16.73
C ALA A 173 0.33 -10.47 -17.10
N VAL A 174 -0.98 -10.45 -17.36
CA VAL A 174 -1.77 -9.22 -17.38
C VAL A 174 -2.26 -8.97 -15.95
N LYS A 175 -1.68 -7.97 -15.29
CA LYS A 175 -1.95 -7.61 -13.91
C LYS A 175 -2.89 -6.41 -13.83
N ASP A 176 -4.17 -6.68 -13.68
CA ASP A 176 -5.22 -5.69 -13.46
C ASP A 176 -5.46 -5.47 -11.96
N MET A 177 -4.62 -4.63 -11.35
CA MET A 177 -4.60 -4.38 -9.91
C MET A 177 -5.86 -3.66 -9.37
N ALA A 178 -6.66 -3.04 -10.23
CA ALA A 178 -7.82 -2.26 -9.84
C ALA A 178 -9.15 -2.89 -10.28
N GLY A 179 -9.13 -3.96 -11.09
CA GLY A 179 -10.35 -4.56 -11.63
C GLY A 179 -10.98 -3.71 -12.75
N LEU A 180 -10.14 -3.16 -13.64
CA LEU A 180 -10.50 -2.29 -14.75
C LEU A 180 -10.77 -3.05 -16.06
N LEU A 181 -10.32 -4.29 -16.17
CA LEU A 181 -10.59 -5.09 -17.35
C LEU A 181 -12.09 -5.25 -17.57
N THR A 182 -12.49 -5.23 -18.85
CA THR A 182 -13.82 -5.64 -19.27
C THR A 182 -13.70 -6.91 -20.12
N PRO A 183 -14.73 -7.77 -20.18
CA PRO A 183 -14.58 -9.09 -20.78
C PRO A 183 -14.09 -9.07 -22.22
N PHE A 184 -14.69 -8.22 -23.07
CA PHE A 184 -14.36 -8.16 -24.49
C PHE A 184 -12.93 -7.66 -24.74
N VAL A 185 -12.52 -6.57 -24.07
CA VAL A 185 -11.14 -6.06 -24.12
C VAL A 185 -10.15 -7.11 -23.62
N THR A 186 -10.52 -7.88 -22.59
CA THR A 186 -9.67 -8.97 -22.09
C THR A 186 -9.45 -10.03 -23.15
N GLY A 187 -10.49 -10.45 -23.86
CA GLY A 187 -10.37 -11.40 -24.95
C GLY A 187 -9.48 -10.90 -26.08
N GLU A 188 -9.67 -9.65 -26.50
CA GLU A 188 -8.86 -9.00 -27.55
C GLU A 188 -7.40 -8.90 -27.15
N LEU A 189 -7.11 -8.41 -25.94
CA LEU A 189 -5.74 -8.26 -25.43
C LEU A 189 -5.02 -9.61 -25.33
N VAL A 190 -5.68 -10.62 -24.76
CA VAL A 190 -5.08 -11.96 -24.62
C VAL A 190 -4.79 -12.56 -25.97
N LYS A 191 -5.74 -12.47 -26.91
CA LYS A 191 -5.53 -12.94 -28.28
C LYS A 191 -4.33 -12.23 -28.93
N ALA A 192 -4.26 -10.91 -28.83
CA ALA A 192 -3.19 -10.13 -29.42
C ALA A 192 -1.81 -10.49 -28.84
N ILE A 193 -1.70 -10.71 -27.52
CA ILE A 193 -0.45 -11.17 -26.90
C ILE A 193 -0.09 -12.58 -27.41
N LYS A 194 -1.04 -13.51 -27.45
CA LYS A 194 -0.79 -14.90 -27.90
C LYS A 194 -0.43 -15.00 -29.38
N ASP A 195 -0.90 -14.08 -30.22
CA ASP A 195 -0.57 -14.04 -31.65
C ASP A 195 0.89 -13.57 -31.89
N GLU A 196 1.49 -12.82 -30.96
CA GLU A 196 2.83 -12.23 -31.09
C GLU A 196 3.90 -12.89 -30.20
N VAL A 197 3.50 -13.53 -29.09
CA VAL A 197 4.41 -14.09 -28.11
C VAL A 197 4.04 -15.55 -27.81
N ASP A 198 4.97 -16.48 -28.09
CA ASP A 198 4.82 -17.91 -27.78
C ASP A 198 5.16 -18.23 -26.32
N LEU A 199 4.48 -17.56 -25.40
CA LEU A 199 4.61 -17.77 -23.95
C LEU A 199 3.24 -18.03 -23.31
N PRO A 200 3.19 -18.72 -22.16
CA PRO A 200 1.97 -18.81 -21.36
C PRO A 200 1.49 -17.43 -20.90
N VAL A 201 0.19 -17.17 -21.01
CA VAL A 201 -0.45 -15.92 -20.56
C VAL A 201 -1.29 -16.17 -19.30
N PHE A 202 -1.05 -15.33 -18.29
CA PHE A 202 -1.69 -15.35 -16.97
C PHE A 202 -2.60 -14.14 -16.79
N ILE A 203 -3.79 -14.35 -16.25
CA ILE A 203 -4.72 -13.26 -15.91
C ILE A 203 -4.81 -13.11 -14.39
N HIS A 204 -4.38 -11.95 -13.92
CA HIS A 204 -4.52 -11.53 -12.55
C HIS A 204 -5.41 -10.28 -12.52
N SER A 205 -6.62 -10.38 -11.98
CA SER A 205 -7.56 -9.25 -11.96
C SER A 205 -8.42 -9.29 -10.70
N HIS A 206 -8.46 -8.17 -10.01
CA HIS A 206 -9.32 -7.99 -8.84
C HIS A 206 -10.78 -7.92 -9.27
N ASP A 207 -11.68 -8.49 -8.47
CA ASP A 207 -13.11 -8.55 -8.77
C ASP A 207 -13.88 -7.32 -8.26
N THR A 208 -13.20 -6.16 -8.21
CA THR A 208 -13.73 -4.95 -7.55
C THR A 208 -14.96 -4.45 -8.28
N ALA A 209 -14.93 -4.45 -9.61
CA ALA A 209 -16.09 -4.12 -10.43
C ALA A 209 -17.10 -5.28 -10.58
N GLY A 210 -16.82 -6.47 -10.02
CA GLY A 210 -17.60 -7.69 -10.25
C GLY A 210 -17.50 -8.25 -11.67
N LEU A 211 -16.43 -7.89 -12.40
CA LEU A 211 -16.23 -8.26 -13.80
C LEU A 211 -15.14 -9.33 -14.01
N SER A 212 -14.30 -9.60 -13.01
CA SER A 212 -13.07 -10.37 -13.21
C SER A 212 -13.34 -11.82 -13.61
N THR A 213 -14.37 -12.46 -13.04
CA THR A 213 -14.80 -13.81 -13.44
C THR A 213 -15.15 -13.90 -14.94
N MET A 214 -15.87 -12.89 -15.47
CA MET A 214 -16.21 -12.82 -16.90
C MET A 214 -14.97 -12.53 -17.76
N CYS A 215 -14.06 -11.69 -17.27
CA CYS A 215 -12.78 -11.40 -17.94
C CYS A 215 -11.91 -12.65 -18.04
N GLN A 216 -11.78 -13.43 -16.96
CA GLN A 216 -11.05 -14.69 -16.95
C GLN A 216 -11.65 -15.72 -17.91
N LEU A 217 -12.98 -15.87 -17.94
CA LEU A 217 -13.63 -16.74 -18.91
C LEU A 217 -13.32 -16.29 -20.35
N LYS A 218 -13.41 -14.98 -20.61
CA LYS A 218 -13.14 -14.45 -21.96
C LYS A 218 -11.67 -14.58 -22.37
N ALA A 219 -10.76 -14.45 -21.41
CA ALA A 219 -9.34 -14.71 -21.62
C ALA A 219 -9.06 -16.18 -21.97
N ILE A 220 -9.68 -17.12 -21.25
CA ILE A 220 -9.58 -18.57 -21.49
C ILE A 220 -10.03 -18.90 -22.91
N GLU A 221 -11.19 -18.38 -23.34
CA GLU A 221 -11.71 -18.55 -24.70
C GLU A 221 -10.75 -18.02 -25.79
N ASN A 222 -9.90 -17.04 -25.44
CA ASN A 222 -8.96 -16.39 -26.36
C ASN A 222 -7.51 -16.85 -26.16
N GLY A 223 -7.28 -17.93 -25.41
CA GLY A 223 -5.99 -18.60 -25.37
C GLY A 223 -5.14 -18.34 -24.13
N ALA A 224 -5.67 -17.70 -23.08
CA ALA A 224 -4.99 -17.67 -21.78
C ALA A 224 -4.69 -19.09 -21.27
N ASP A 225 -3.62 -19.22 -20.49
CA ASP A 225 -3.11 -20.50 -20.00
C ASP A 225 -3.40 -20.66 -18.50
N HIS A 226 -3.39 -19.54 -17.77
CA HIS A 226 -3.53 -19.52 -16.32
C HIS A 226 -4.39 -18.37 -15.84
N ILE A 227 -5.04 -18.57 -14.70
CA ILE A 227 -5.81 -17.55 -13.98
C ILE A 227 -5.41 -17.50 -12.51
N ASP A 228 -5.43 -16.32 -11.93
CA ASP A 228 -5.29 -16.13 -10.48
C ASP A 228 -6.68 -16.12 -9.84
N THR A 229 -6.85 -16.88 -8.76
CA THR A 229 -8.09 -16.92 -7.98
C THR A 229 -7.80 -16.83 -6.49
N ALA A 230 -8.83 -16.76 -5.66
CA ALA A 230 -8.74 -16.87 -4.21
C ALA A 230 -9.77 -17.87 -3.70
N ILE A 231 -9.47 -18.61 -2.65
CA ILE A 231 -10.44 -19.43 -1.92
C ILE A 231 -11.68 -18.57 -1.56
N SER A 232 -12.89 -19.09 -1.82
CA SER A 232 -14.16 -18.35 -1.76
C SER A 232 -14.38 -17.54 -0.47
N SER A 233 -13.98 -18.07 0.68
CA SER A 233 -14.10 -17.37 1.97
C SER A 233 -13.30 -16.07 2.06
N MET A 234 -12.37 -15.84 1.13
CA MET A 234 -11.48 -14.68 1.01
C MET A 234 -11.45 -14.14 -0.44
N ALA A 235 -12.49 -14.38 -1.22
CA ALA A 235 -12.63 -13.95 -2.62
C ALA A 235 -13.54 -12.71 -2.77
N TRP A 236 -13.69 -12.26 -4.02
CA TRP A 236 -14.56 -11.19 -4.51
C TRP A 236 -14.24 -9.77 -4.05
N GLY A 237 -14.93 -8.81 -4.68
CA GLY A 237 -14.80 -7.39 -4.41
C GLY A 237 -13.35 -6.96 -4.59
N THR A 238 -12.72 -6.40 -3.56
CA THR A 238 -11.30 -6.04 -3.68
C THR A 238 -10.33 -7.22 -3.78
N SER A 239 -10.77 -8.47 -3.60
CA SER A 239 -9.98 -9.69 -3.80
C SER A 239 -10.12 -10.24 -5.23
N HIS A 240 -9.79 -11.52 -5.45
CA HIS A 240 -9.84 -12.22 -6.73
C HIS A 240 -11.15 -13.03 -6.90
N PRO A 241 -11.49 -13.47 -8.13
CA PRO A 241 -12.55 -14.46 -8.35
C PRO A 241 -12.36 -15.71 -7.48
N ALA A 242 -13.47 -16.32 -7.05
CA ALA A 242 -13.43 -17.50 -6.23
C ALA A 242 -12.91 -18.72 -7.00
N THR A 243 -11.94 -19.43 -6.42
CA THR A 243 -11.36 -20.67 -6.96
C THR A 243 -12.46 -21.71 -7.21
N GLU A 244 -13.36 -21.92 -6.24
CA GLU A 244 -14.47 -22.86 -6.31
C GLU A 244 -15.40 -22.55 -7.49
N SER A 245 -15.71 -21.27 -7.71
CA SER A 245 -16.59 -20.84 -8.80
C SER A 245 -15.96 -21.12 -10.16
N MET A 246 -14.67 -20.83 -10.33
CA MET A 246 -13.96 -21.09 -11.59
C MET A 246 -13.79 -22.58 -11.86
N VAL A 247 -13.43 -23.38 -10.85
CA VAL A 247 -13.33 -24.84 -10.97
C VAL A 247 -14.68 -25.43 -11.36
N ALA A 248 -15.78 -25.01 -10.72
CA ALA A 248 -17.12 -25.48 -11.05
C ALA A 248 -17.55 -25.05 -12.46
N ALA A 249 -17.27 -23.81 -12.87
CA ALA A 249 -17.66 -23.28 -14.18
C ALA A 249 -16.95 -23.97 -15.35
N LEU A 250 -15.69 -24.37 -15.17
CA LEU A 250 -14.89 -25.01 -16.22
C LEU A 250 -15.03 -26.54 -16.25
N ARG A 251 -15.68 -27.14 -15.25
CA ARG A 251 -15.83 -28.59 -15.12
C ARG A 251 -16.56 -29.20 -16.32
N ASN A 252 -16.06 -30.32 -16.84
CA ASN A 252 -16.57 -31.01 -18.02
C ASN A 252 -16.58 -30.17 -19.32
N THR A 253 -15.78 -29.10 -19.38
CA THR A 253 -15.55 -28.33 -20.60
C THR A 253 -14.16 -28.67 -21.18
N PRO A 254 -13.82 -28.21 -22.40
CA PRO A 254 -12.45 -28.34 -22.91
C PRO A 254 -11.38 -27.65 -22.06
N TYR A 255 -11.79 -26.81 -21.09
CA TYR A 255 -10.95 -26.00 -20.22
C TYR A 255 -10.87 -26.50 -18.77
N ASP A 256 -11.40 -27.70 -18.51
CA ASP A 256 -11.49 -28.27 -17.16
C ASP A 256 -10.14 -28.22 -16.44
N THR A 257 -10.15 -27.71 -15.20
CA THR A 257 -8.97 -27.57 -14.35
C THR A 257 -8.55 -28.90 -13.72
N GLY A 258 -9.46 -29.89 -13.68
CA GLY A 258 -9.25 -31.19 -13.05
C GLY A 258 -8.96 -31.11 -11.53
N LEU A 259 -9.21 -29.98 -10.88
CA LEU A 259 -9.00 -29.81 -9.44
C LEU A 259 -10.18 -30.39 -8.64
N ASP A 260 -9.88 -30.87 -7.44
CA ASP A 260 -10.87 -31.43 -6.52
C ASP A 260 -11.67 -30.31 -5.83
N LEU A 261 -12.90 -30.09 -6.30
CA LEU A 261 -13.79 -29.08 -5.76
C LEU A 261 -14.17 -29.34 -4.29
N GLU A 262 -14.31 -30.60 -3.86
CA GLU A 262 -14.70 -30.93 -2.48
C GLU A 262 -13.56 -30.60 -1.51
N LEU A 263 -12.32 -30.94 -1.88
CA LEU A 263 -11.13 -30.54 -1.12
C LEU A 263 -11.00 -29.02 -1.00
N ILE A 264 -11.22 -28.28 -2.10
CA ILE A 264 -11.16 -26.82 -2.10
C ILE A 264 -12.26 -26.23 -1.19
N GLN A 265 -13.47 -26.79 -1.21
CA GLN A 265 -14.55 -26.34 -0.32
C GLN A 265 -14.22 -26.59 1.17
N GLU A 266 -13.55 -27.69 1.49
CA GLU A 266 -13.07 -27.96 2.85
C GLU A 266 -12.04 -26.92 3.31
N ILE A 267 -11.11 -26.54 2.43
CA ILE A 267 -10.15 -25.44 2.64
C ILE A 267 -10.90 -24.11 2.81
N GLY A 268 -11.94 -23.87 2.00
CA GLY A 268 -12.83 -22.72 2.11
C GLY A 268 -13.45 -22.57 3.49
N MET A 269 -13.94 -23.67 4.07
CA MET A 269 -14.51 -23.68 5.42
C MET A 269 -13.48 -23.43 6.52
N TYR A 270 -12.25 -23.89 6.35
CA TYR A 270 -11.16 -23.54 7.26
C TYR A 270 -10.93 -22.02 7.29
N PHE A 271 -10.73 -21.41 6.12
CA PHE A 271 -10.47 -19.97 6.04
C PHE A 271 -11.69 -19.13 6.43
N TYR A 272 -12.92 -19.62 6.22
CA TYR A 272 -14.12 -18.98 6.75
C TYR A 272 -14.10 -18.89 8.28
N GLY A 273 -13.60 -19.92 8.96
CA GLY A 273 -13.38 -19.90 10.41
C GLY A 273 -12.26 -18.93 10.82
N VAL A 274 -11.12 -18.98 10.12
CA VAL A 274 -9.95 -18.12 10.38
C VAL A 274 -10.28 -16.65 10.20
N ARG A 275 -10.98 -16.28 9.12
CA ARG A 275 -11.32 -14.88 8.77
C ARG A 275 -12.01 -14.15 9.92
N LYS A 276 -12.85 -14.84 10.70
CA LYS A 276 -13.54 -14.27 11.87
C LYS A 276 -12.57 -13.69 12.90
N LYS A 277 -11.40 -14.30 13.09
CA LYS A 277 -10.36 -13.80 14.03
C LYS A 277 -9.84 -12.40 13.65
N TYR A 278 -9.96 -12.03 12.38
CA TYR A 278 -9.43 -10.80 11.81
C TYR A 278 -10.51 -9.74 11.56
N HIS A 279 -11.70 -9.89 12.17
CA HIS A 279 -12.87 -9.01 11.95
C HIS A 279 -12.55 -7.51 12.07
N GLN A 280 -11.64 -7.12 12.96
CA GLN A 280 -11.25 -5.73 13.17
C GLN A 280 -10.57 -5.08 11.96
N PHE A 281 -10.07 -5.89 11.02
CA PHE A 281 -9.38 -5.42 9.81
C PHE A 281 -10.25 -5.48 8.56
N GLU A 282 -11.49 -5.94 8.68
CA GLU A 282 -12.46 -5.88 7.59
C GLU A 282 -12.76 -4.42 7.25
N SER A 283 -12.76 -4.11 5.95
CA SER A 283 -13.15 -2.78 5.47
C SER A 283 -14.57 -2.82 4.89
N PRO A 284 -15.41 -1.79 5.16
CA PRO A 284 -16.72 -1.67 4.51
C PRO A 284 -16.62 -1.43 2.99
N PHE A 285 -15.41 -1.16 2.47
CA PHE A 285 -15.14 -0.88 1.06
C PHE A 285 -14.61 -2.11 0.30
N THR A 286 -14.69 -3.32 0.87
CA THR A 286 -14.18 -4.55 0.23
C THR A 286 -15.17 -5.20 -0.73
N GLY A 287 -16.44 -4.78 -0.73
CA GLY A 287 -17.48 -5.30 -1.63
C GLY A 287 -17.31 -4.86 -3.09
N VAL A 288 -18.27 -5.25 -3.93
CA VAL A 288 -18.31 -4.82 -5.34
C VAL A 288 -18.57 -3.32 -5.42
N ASP A 289 -17.70 -2.60 -6.14
CA ASP A 289 -17.79 -1.18 -6.41
C ASP A 289 -17.49 -0.88 -7.88
N THR A 290 -18.55 -0.66 -8.67
CA THR A 290 -18.44 -0.38 -10.11
C THR A 290 -17.89 1.02 -10.40
N ARG A 291 -17.82 1.92 -9.42
CA ARG A 291 -17.26 3.28 -9.61
C ARG A 291 -15.78 3.25 -9.98
N VAL A 292 -15.08 2.15 -9.68
CA VAL A 292 -13.68 1.92 -10.08
C VAL A 292 -13.49 2.02 -11.60
N GLN A 293 -14.51 1.68 -12.40
CA GLN A 293 -14.47 1.80 -13.86
C GLN A 293 -14.45 3.26 -14.34
N VAL A 294 -14.89 4.19 -13.50
CA VAL A 294 -14.93 5.63 -13.80
C VAL A 294 -13.74 6.35 -13.18
N ASN A 295 -13.53 6.18 -11.87
CA ASN A 295 -12.49 6.89 -11.14
C ASN A 295 -11.09 6.28 -11.32
N GLN A 296 -11.03 4.99 -11.68
CA GLN A 296 -9.81 4.19 -11.83
C GLN A 296 -8.92 4.12 -10.57
N VAL A 297 -9.48 4.47 -9.40
CA VAL A 297 -8.77 4.49 -8.12
C VAL A 297 -8.96 3.16 -7.41
N PRO A 298 -7.88 2.42 -7.06
CA PRO A 298 -8.00 1.20 -6.30
C PRO A 298 -8.73 1.41 -4.96
N GLY A 299 -9.56 0.44 -4.53
CA GLY A 299 -10.39 0.58 -3.32
C GLY A 299 -9.60 0.89 -2.03
N GLY A 300 -8.45 0.24 -1.84
CA GLY A 300 -7.57 0.50 -0.68
C GLY A 300 -6.95 1.90 -0.67
N MET A 301 -6.74 2.51 -1.84
CA MET A 301 -6.30 3.89 -1.94
C MET A 301 -7.43 4.85 -1.56
N MET A 302 -8.66 4.55 -1.97
CA MET A 302 -9.83 5.37 -1.65
C MET A 302 -10.13 5.45 -0.15
N SER A 303 -10.09 4.33 0.56
CA SER A 303 -10.33 4.32 2.01
C SER A 303 -9.25 5.11 2.76
N ASN A 304 -7.99 5.01 2.34
CA ASN A 304 -6.88 5.78 2.91
C ASN A 304 -7.04 7.28 2.69
N LEU A 305 -7.30 7.73 1.45
CA LEU A 305 -7.51 9.15 1.15
C LEU A 305 -8.74 9.71 1.87
N ALA A 306 -9.80 8.91 2.03
CA ALA A 306 -10.98 9.30 2.79
C ALA A 306 -10.69 9.53 4.27
N ASN A 307 -9.88 8.66 4.88
CA ASN A 307 -9.43 8.83 6.26
C ASN A 307 -8.57 10.08 6.42
N GLN A 308 -7.65 10.33 5.48
CA GLN A 308 -6.81 11.53 5.47
C GLN A 308 -7.63 12.82 5.36
N LEU A 309 -8.63 12.88 4.48
CA LEU A 309 -9.56 14.02 4.42
C LEU A 309 -10.32 14.21 5.73
N ARG A 310 -10.74 13.12 6.38
CA ARG A 310 -11.46 13.18 7.67
C ARG A 310 -10.57 13.74 8.78
N GLU A 311 -9.31 13.32 8.85
CA GLU A 311 -8.33 13.82 9.83
C GLU A 311 -8.09 15.33 9.69
N GLN A 312 -8.18 15.85 8.47
CA GLN A 312 -8.07 17.29 8.17
C GLN A 312 -9.42 18.04 8.24
N GLY A 313 -10.50 17.39 8.69
CA GLY A 313 -11.83 18.02 8.77
C GLY A 313 -12.44 18.36 7.40
N ALA A 314 -11.91 17.82 6.31
CA ALA A 314 -12.25 18.16 4.93
C ALA A 314 -12.98 17.04 4.18
N LEU A 315 -13.65 16.12 4.89
CA LEU A 315 -14.34 14.96 4.28
C LEU A 315 -15.41 15.36 3.25
N ASN A 316 -15.99 16.56 3.39
CA ASN A 316 -16.93 17.14 2.43
C ASN A 316 -16.30 17.43 1.04
N ARG A 317 -14.97 17.39 0.93
CA ARG A 317 -14.21 17.65 -0.32
C ARG A 317 -13.82 16.38 -1.09
N MET A 318 -14.47 15.27 -0.78
CA MET A 318 -14.23 13.99 -1.47
C MET A 318 -14.44 14.08 -2.99
N ASN A 319 -15.45 14.83 -3.44
CA ASN A 319 -15.73 14.99 -4.87
C ASN A 319 -14.62 15.79 -5.57
N ASP A 320 -14.12 16.86 -4.93
CA ASP A 320 -12.96 17.61 -5.44
C ASP A 320 -11.75 16.69 -5.66
N LEU A 321 -11.54 15.75 -4.72
CA LEU A 321 -10.45 14.77 -4.82
C LEU A 321 -10.65 13.79 -5.97
N PHE A 322 -11.88 13.29 -6.17
CA PHE A 322 -12.20 12.43 -7.31
C PHE A 322 -11.95 13.10 -8.66
N ASP A 323 -12.23 14.40 -8.75
CA ASP A 323 -11.99 15.18 -9.96
C ASP A 323 -10.51 15.51 -10.18
N GLU A 324 -9.74 15.65 -9.10
CA GLU A 324 -8.33 16.04 -9.15
C GLU A 324 -7.39 14.86 -9.44
N ILE A 325 -7.69 13.64 -8.98
CA ILE A 325 -6.85 12.46 -9.22
C ILE A 325 -6.60 12.21 -10.72
N PRO A 326 -7.62 12.17 -11.62
CA PRO A 326 -7.39 12.00 -13.05
C PRO A 326 -6.58 13.15 -13.68
N ARG A 327 -6.68 14.37 -13.14
CA ARG A 327 -5.93 15.53 -13.63
C ARG A 327 -4.46 15.44 -13.26
N VAL A 328 -4.14 15.10 -12.01
CA VAL A 328 -2.76 14.84 -11.58
C VAL A 328 -2.17 13.68 -12.37
N ARG A 329 -2.93 12.59 -12.52
CA ARG A 329 -2.50 11.43 -13.32
C ARG A 329 -2.18 11.83 -14.77
N LYS A 330 -3.00 12.68 -15.39
CA LYS A 330 -2.73 13.22 -16.73
C LYS A 330 -1.45 14.05 -16.77
N ASP A 331 -1.27 14.98 -15.83
CA ASP A 331 -0.08 15.85 -15.79
C ASP A 331 1.22 15.07 -15.59
N LEU A 332 1.15 13.91 -14.96
CA LEU A 332 2.28 13.00 -14.78
C LEU A 332 2.48 12.02 -15.95
N GLY A 333 1.77 12.18 -17.08
CA GLY A 333 1.95 11.30 -18.24
C GLY A 333 1.27 9.93 -18.09
N TYR A 334 0.14 9.90 -17.38
CA TYR A 334 -0.73 8.74 -17.20
C TYR A 334 -0.02 7.49 -16.62
N PRO A 335 0.65 7.53 -15.46
CA PRO A 335 1.15 6.28 -14.87
C PRO A 335 -0.02 5.33 -14.53
N PRO A 336 0.18 3.99 -14.59
CA PRO A 336 -0.70 3.05 -13.90
C PRO A 336 -0.81 3.41 -12.42
N LEU A 337 -1.97 3.23 -11.79
CA LEU A 337 -2.16 3.52 -10.36
C LEU A 337 -1.91 2.26 -9.53
N VAL A 338 -0.64 1.89 -9.41
CA VAL A 338 -0.14 0.79 -8.56
C VAL A 338 0.93 1.33 -7.61
N THR A 339 1.27 0.65 -6.52
CA THR A 339 2.29 1.17 -5.61
C THR A 339 3.68 1.25 -6.30
N PRO A 340 4.41 2.39 -6.20
CA PRO A 340 4.11 3.59 -5.41
C PRO A 340 3.33 4.70 -6.15
N THR A 341 3.19 4.64 -7.48
CA THR A 341 2.57 5.70 -8.29
C THR A 341 1.14 6.06 -7.87
N SER A 342 0.35 5.10 -7.38
CA SER A 342 -0.97 5.36 -6.79
C SER A 342 -0.90 6.34 -5.61
N GLN A 343 0.05 6.15 -4.70
CA GLN A 343 0.26 7.02 -3.54
C GLN A 343 0.77 8.40 -3.97
N ILE A 344 1.67 8.45 -4.96
CA ILE A 344 2.21 9.70 -5.51
C ILE A 344 1.09 10.57 -6.09
N VAL A 345 0.28 9.99 -6.99
CA VAL A 345 -0.86 10.69 -7.61
C VAL A 345 -1.90 11.08 -6.57
N GLY A 346 -2.27 10.17 -5.67
CA GLY A 346 -3.30 10.40 -4.66
C GLY A 346 -2.95 11.51 -3.68
N SER A 347 -1.74 11.45 -3.12
CA SER A 347 -1.29 12.42 -2.12
C SER A 347 -1.15 13.80 -2.76
N GLN A 348 -0.59 13.90 -3.97
CA GLN A 348 -0.52 15.17 -4.68
C GLN A 348 -1.91 15.75 -5.00
N ALA A 349 -2.87 14.91 -5.41
CA ALA A 349 -4.25 15.34 -5.61
C ALA A 349 -4.88 15.85 -4.32
N LEU A 350 -4.63 15.17 -3.19
CA LEU A 350 -5.09 15.61 -1.88
C LEU A 350 -4.48 16.97 -1.47
N PHE A 351 -3.18 17.18 -1.69
CA PHE A 351 -2.53 18.48 -1.44
C PHE A 351 -3.13 19.59 -2.31
N ASN A 352 -3.37 19.33 -3.60
CA ASN A 352 -4.00 20.28 -4.51
C ASN A 352 -5.40 20.66 -4.02
N VAL A 353 -6.19 19.67 -3.58
CA VAL A 353 -7.52 19.91 -2.99
C VAL A 353 -7.37 20.75 -1.72
N LEU A 354 -6.66 20.27 -0.70
CA LEU A 354 -6.58 20.94 0.60
C LEU A 354 -6.07 22.39 0.51
N SER A 355 -5.08 22.64 -0.33
CA SER A 355 -4.53 24.00 -0.54
C SER A 355 -5.42 24.91 -1.39
N GLY A 356 -6.37 24.34 -2.16
CA GLY A 356 -7.22 25.07 -3.10
C GLY A 356 -6.52 25.50 -4.39
N GLU A 357 -5.25 25.12 -4.59
CA GLU A 357 -4.41 25.52 -5.71
C GLU A 357 -3.55 24.34 -6.19
N ARG A 358 -3.56 24.05 -7.50
CA ARG A 358 -2.81 22.91 -8.04
C ARG A 358 -1.32 23.17 -7.94
N TYR A 359 -0.57 22.20 -7.41
CA TYR A 359 0.90 22.21 -7.33
C TYR A 359 1.50 23.40 -6.57
N LYS A 360 0.72 24.06 -5.70
CA LYS A 360 1.25 25.04 -4.74
C LYS A 360 2.33 24.43 -3.84
N THR A 361 2.12 23.17 -3.44
CA THR A 361 3.11 22.33 -2.78
C THR A 361 3.27 21.08 -3.62
N ILE A 362 4.49 20.82 -4.06
CA ILE A 362 4.85 19.64 -4.86
C ILE A 362 5.59 18.69 -3.93
N THR A 363 5.08 17.47 -3.82
CA THR A 363 5.70 16.42 -2.99
C THR A 363 7.07 16.02 -3.55
N ASN A 364 7.96 15.54 -2.69
CA ASN A 364 9.29 15.10 -3.10
C ASN A 364 9.20 13.95 -4.10
N GLU A 365 8.26 13.04 -3.93
CA GLU A 365 8.06 11.89 -4.81
C GLU A 365 7.58 12.31 -6.20
N VAL A 366 6.71 13.34 -6.30
CA VAL A 366 6.36 13.94 -7.61
C VAL A 366 7.58 14.58 -8.25
N ARG A 367 8.44 15.25 -7.47
CA ARG A 367 9.70 15.80 -7.98
C ARG A 367 10.62 14.70 -8.52
N LEU A 368 10.88 13.65 -7.74
CA LEU A 368 11.70 12.50 -8.14
C LEU A 368 11.11 11.78 -9.38
N TYR A 369 9.78 11.69 -9.48
CA TYR A 369 9.07 11.21 -10.66
C TYR A 369 9.37 12.07 -11.89
N LEU A 370 9.27 13.39 -11.76
CA LEU A 370 9.51 14.33 -12.85
C LEU A 370 10.99 14.40 -13.27
N GLU A 371 11.92 14.05 -12.36
CA GLU A 371 13.35 13.82 -12.65
C GLU A 371 13.61 12.49 -13.40
N GLY A 372 12.60 11.64 -13.57
CA GLY A 372 12.72 10.33 -14.23
C GLY A 372 13.27 9.22 -13.33
N ARG A 373 13.34 9.41 -12.00
CA ARG A 373 13.94 8.43 -11.07
C ARG A 373 13.13 7.15 -10.87
N TYR A 374 11.86 7.15 -11.26
CA TYR A 374 10.99 5.97 -11.25
C TYR A 374 10.89 5.28 -12.61
N GLY A 375 11.51 5.84 -13.66
CA GLY A 375 11.41 5.35 -15.03
C GLY A 375 10.63 6.28 -15.94
N LYS A 376 10.43 5.84 -17.18
CA LYS A 376 9.75 6.60 -18.23
C LYS A 376 8.24 6.52 -18.10
N ALA A 377 7.57 7.67 -18.12
CA ALA A 377 6.12 7.75 -18.19
C ALA A 377 5.59 7.26 -19.55
N ALA A 378 4.39 6.66 -19.54
CA ALA A 378 3.75 6.13 -20.76
C ALA A 378 3.33 7.25 -21.73
N GLY A 379 2.87 8.38 -21.20
CA GLY A 379 2.45 9.55 -21.98
C GLY A 379 3.33 10.78 -21.74
N GLU A 380 2.92 11.89 -22.35
CA GLU A 380 3.57 13.18 -22.18
C GLU A 380 3.37 13.73 -20.77
N ILE A 381 4.46 14.19 -20.15
CA ILE A 381 4.44 14.90 -18.87
C ILE A 381 4.15 16.38 -19.14
N ASN A 382 3.42 17.02 -18.22
CA ASN A 382 3.20 18.46 -18.25
C ASN A 382 4.53 19.19 -17.99
N GLU A 383 5.07 19.84 -19.03
CA GLU A 383 6.38 20.52 -18.95
C GLU A 383 6.36 21.77 -18.07
N GLU A 384 5.22 22.46 -17.91
CA GLU A 384 5.09 23.57 -16.96
C GLU A 384 5.25 23.04 -15.53
N LEU A 385 4.57 21.94 -15.21
CA LEU A 385 4.71 21.25 -13.93
C LEU A 385 6.15 20.75 -13.71
N ARG A 386 6.76 20.11 -14.73
CA ARG A 386 8.16 19.66 -14.62
C ARG A 386 9.08 20.84 -14.32
N THR A 387 8.98 21.92 -15.08
CA THR A 387 9.80 23.12 -14.88
C THR A 387 9.57 23.72 -13.48
N GLN A 388 8.32 23.76 -13.00
CA GLN A 388 7.99 24.23 -11.66
C GLN A 388 8.59 23.34 -10.56
N ALA A 389 8.57 22.02 -10.75
CA ALA A 389 9.02 21.05 -9.75
C ALA A 389 10.55 20.96 -9.64
N ILE A 390 11.22 20.87 -10.79
CA ILE A 390 12.66 20.51 -10.87
C ILE A 390 13.52 21.59 -11.53
N GLY A 391 12.95 22.66 -12.07
CA GLY A 391 13.69 23.72 -12.77
C GLY A 391 14.48 23.17 -13.95
N ASN A 392 15.78 23.44 -13.96
CA ASN A 392 16.72 22.95 -14.98
C ASN A 392 17.51 21.71 -14.51
N SER A 393 17.00 20.98 -13.51
CA SER A 393 17.65 19.76 -13.03
C SER A 393 17.73 18.71 -14.13
N PHE A 394 18.75 17.86 -14.05
CA PHE A 394 18.94 16.77 -15.00
C PHE A 394 17.76 15.79 -14.95
N VAL A 395 17.23 15.42 -16.12
CA VAL A 395 16.16 14.44 -16.27
C VAL A 395 16.75 13.13 -16.77
N ILE A 396 16.54 12.06 -16.01
CA ILE A 396 16.96 10.71 -16.38
C ILE A 396 16.08 10.20 -17.52
N THR A 397 16.71 9.82 -18.63
CA THR A 397 16.03 9.22 -19.80
C THR A 397 16.42 7.76 -20.04
N THR A 398 17.50 7.29 -19.42
CA THR A 398 17.94 5.88 -19.41
C THR A 398 17.33 5.13 -18.22
N ARG A 399 17.77 3.89 -17.93
CA ARG A 399 17.29 3.16 -16.76
C ARG A 399 17.79 3.86 -15.49
N PRO A 400 16.91 4.19 -14.52
CA PRO A 400 17.33 5.00 -13.36
C PRO A 400 18.34 4.32 -12.44
N ALA A 401 18.31 2.98 -12.40
CA ALA A 401 19.24 2.19 -11.61
C ALA A 401 20.70 2.34 -12.07
N ASP A 402 20.93 2.72 -13.33
CA ASP A 402 22.28 2.88 -13.89
C ASP A 402 23.04 4.08 -13.27
N TYR A 403 22.33 4.93 -12.51
CA TYR A 403 22.90 6.04 -11.74
C TYR A 403 23.09 5.72 -10.25
N LEU A 404 22.81 4.48 -9.84
CA LEU A 404 22.98 4.05 -8.45
C LEU A 404 24.32 3.31 -8.31
N ASP A 405 25.16 3.79 -7.41
CA ASP A 405 26.33 3.03 -6.96
C ASP A 405 25.89 1.78 -6.18
N PRO A 406 26.69 0.70 -6.16
CA PRO A 406 26.42 -0.48 -5.33
C PRO A 406 26.20 -0.11 -3.85
N GLU A 407 25.17 -0.67 -3.22
CA GLU A 407 24.75 -0.25 -1.88
C GLU A 407 24.94 -1.32 -0.80
N MET A 408 25.14 -2.61 -1.13
CA MET A 408 25.11 -3.70 -0.14
C MET A 408 26.14 -3.54 0.97
N GLU A 409 27.39 -3.19 0.65
CA GLU A 409 28.46 -2.99 1.65
C GLU A 409 28.18 -1.78 2.55
N LYS A 410 27.63 -0.71 1.98
CA LYS A 410 27.22 0.48 2.74
C LYS A 410 26.08 0.13 3.71
N LEU A 411 25.04 -0.55 3.23
CA LEU A 411 23.88 -0.97 4.02
C LEU A 411 24.30 -1.88 5.18
N LYS A 412 25.22 -2.82 4.92
CA LYS A 412 25.80 -3.70 5.94
C LYS A 412 26.57 -2.94 7.01
N ALA A 413 27.35 -1.92 6.62
CA ALA A 413 28.06 -1.07 7.56
C ALA A 413 27.10 -0.22 8.42
N GLU A 414 26.03 0.31 7.84
CA GLU A 414 25.04 1.15 8.53
C GLU A 414 24.21 0.40 9.58
N ILE A 415 23.79 -0.83 9.28
CA ILE A 415 23.05 -1.66 10.23
C ILE A 415 23.99 -2.31 11.25
N GLY A 416 25.25 -2.55 10.88
CA GLY A 416 26.30 -3.04 11.76
C GLY A 416 25.97 -4.40 12.39
N SER A 417 26.31 -4.57 13.67
CA SER A 417 26.12 -5.83 14.40
C SER A 417 24.66 -6.19 14.69
N LEU A 418 23.70 -5.32 14.36
CA LEU A 418 22.29 -5.61 14.54
C LEU A 418 21.79 -6.61 13.48
N ALA A 419 22.35 -6.58 12.28
CA ALA A 419 22.10 -7.60 11.27
C ALA A 419 22.96 -8.83 11.55
N GLN A 420 22.32 -10.00 11.68
CA GLN A 420 22.98 -11.29 11.91
C GLN A 420 23.12 -12.13 10.64
N SER A 421 22.48 -11.70 9.56
CA SER A 421 22.47 -12.36 8.26
C SER A 421 22.36 -11.35 7.12
N GLU A 422 22.57 -11.80 5.88
CA GLU A 422 22.29 -10.98 4.69
C GLU A 422 20.79 -10.69 4.54
N GLU A 423 19.92 -11.59 4.99
CA GLU A 423 18.46 -11.42 5.04
C GLU A 423 18.07 -10.22 5.92
N ASP A 424 18.79 -9.99 7.03
CA ASP A 424 18.59 -8.82 7.89
C ASP A 424 19.05 -7.53 7.20
N VAL A 425 20.18 -7.57 6.47
CA VAL A 425 20.67 -6.42 5.69
C VAL A 425 19.66 -6.04 4.59
N LEU A 426 19.10 -7.03 3.89
CA LEU A 426 18.05 -6.83 2.89
C LEU A 426 16.74 -6.33 3.51
N THR A 427 16.38 -6.83 4.69
CA THR A 427 15.21 -6.32 5.44
C THR A 427 15.40 -4.85 5.80
N TYR A 428 16.61 -4.48 6.25
CA TYR A 428 17.00 -3.10 6.53
C TYR A 428 17.02 -2.23 5.27
N SER A 429 17.55 -2.72 4.14
CA SER A 429 17.64 -1.93 2.92
C SER A 429 16.28 -1.43 2.44
N MET A 430 15.26 -2.29 2.53
CA MET A 430 13.91 -1.97 2.06
C MET A 430 13.11 -1.13 3.06
N PHE A 431 13.36 -1.29 4.37
CA PHE A 431 12.59 -0.66 5.43
C PHE A 431 13.46 -0.20 6.62
N PRO A 432 14.39 0.77 6.46
CA PRO A 432 15.47 1.03 7.42
C PRO A 432 15.02 1.19 8.88
N ASP A 433 14.08 2.11 9.15
CA ASP A 433 13.64 2.40 10.52
C ASP A 433 12.82 1.26 11.13
N ILE A 434 11.94 0.66 10.34
CA ILE A 434 11.06 -0.43 10.80
C ILE A 434 11.87 -1.68 11.05
N ALA A 435 12.81 -1.99 10.15
CA ALA A 435 13.72 -3.11 10.27
C ALA A 435 14.65 -2.94 11.46
N ARG A 436 15.28 -1.77 11.64
CA ARG A 436 16.13 -1.49 12.80
C ARG A 436 15.37 -1.75 14.10
N LYS A 437 14.18 -1.15 14.24
CA LYS A 437 13.33 -1.36 15.41
C LYS A 437 12.94 -2.84 15.59
N TYR A 438 12.55 -3.52 14.52
CA TYR A 438 12.18 -4.93 14.55
C TYR A 438 13.36 -5.82 14.99
N LEU A 439 14.55 -5.58 14.45
CA LEU A 439 15.76 -6.35 14.78
C LEU A 439 16.21 -6.11 16.23
N GLU A 440 16.07 -4.88 16.73
CA GLU A 440 16.31 -4.56 18.15
C GLU A 440 15.33 -5.31 19.07
N GLU A 441 14.04 -5.25 18.76
CA GLU A 441 12.99 -5.99 19.50
C GLU A 441 13.21 -7.51 19.43
N ARG A 442 13.63 -8.04 18.27
CA ARG A 442 13.98 -9.45 18.08
C ARG A 442 15.17 -9.84 18.95
N ALA A 443 16.24 -9.04 18.96
CA ALA A 443 17.43 -9.28 19.76
C ALA A 443 17.16 -9.22 21.28
N SER A 444 16.24 -8.35 21.70
CA SER A 444 15.87 -8.23 23.12
C SER A 444 14.77 -9.22 23.55
N GLY A 445 14.21 -10.01 22.64
CA GLY A 445 13.09 -10.92 22.92
C GLY A 445 11.74 -10.23 23.19
N ASN A 446 11.54 -9.00 22.71
CA ASN A 446 10.38 -8.16 22.98
C ASN A 446 9.43 -8.02 21.78
N LEU A 447 9.43 -8.97 20.86
CA LEU A 447 8.50 -8.99 19.73
C LEU A 447 7.07 -9.25 20.24
N THR A 448 6.21 -8.23 20.14
CA THR A 448 4.81 -8.32 20.54
C THR A 448 3.90 -8.03 19.34
N PRO A 449 3.18 -9.04 18.80
CA PRO A 449 2.28 -8.84 17.67
C PRO A 449 1.11 -7.93 18.01
N GLU A 450 0.56 -7.23 17.00
CA GLU A 450 -0.69 -6.48 17.11
C GLU A 450 -1.83 -7.39 17.61
N VAL A 451 -2.50 -7.00 18.69
CA VAL A 451 -3.53 -7.82 19.35
C VAL A 451 -4.75 -8.00 18.44
N LEU A 452 -5.24 -9.24 18.35
CA LEU A 452 -6.54 -9.55 17.74
C LEU A 452 -7.64 -9.42 18.80
N LEU A 453 -8.65 -8.60 18.51
CA LEU A 453 -9.79 -8.39 19.37
C LEU A 453 -10.66 -9.66 19.44
N PRO A 454 -11.27 -9.95 20.61
CA PRO A 454 -12.22 -11.04 20.72
C PRO A 454 -13.37 -10.86 19.72
N LEU A 455 -13.99 -11.98 19.33
CA LEU A 455 -15.15 -11.94 18.45
C LEU A 455 -16.27 -11.14 19.09
N PRO A 456 -16.95 -10.25 18.35
CA PRO A 456 -18.15 -9.59 18.85
C PRO A 456 -19.20 -10.66 19.17
N VAL A 457 -19.63 -10.77 20.43
CA VAL A 457 -20.68 -11.70 20.82
C VAL A 457 -22.01 -11.13 20.33
N ALA A 458 -22.67 -11.84 19.41
CA ALA A 458 -23.98 -11.43 18.90
C ALA A 458 -25.00 -11.43 20.05
N GLY A 459 -25.38 -10.24 20.52
CA GLY A 459 -26.30 -10.05 21.64
C GLY A 459 -25.72 -9.28 22.83
N GLU A 460 -24.40 -9.09 22.90
CA GLU A 460 -23.78 -8.14 23.82
C GLU A 460 -23.71 -6.77 23.14
N VAL A 461 -24.85 -6.07 23.16
CA VAL A 461 -24.76 -4.63 23.41
C VAL A 461 -24.18 -4.54 24.81
N ASP A 462 -22.98 -3.99 24.91
CA ASP A 462 -22.23 -3.84 26.15
C ASP A 462 -23.12 -3.22 27.24
N THR A 463 -23.70 -4.08 28.08
CA THR A 463 -24.56 -3.76 29.22
C THR A 463 -23.91 -4.22 30.52
N THR A 464 -22.62 -4.58 30.49
CA THR A 464 -21.90 -5.12 31.65
C THR A 464 -20.50 -4.51 31.82
N GLU A 465 -20.41 -3.19 31.81
CA GLU A 465 -19.56 -2.44 32.76
C GLU A 465 -20.39 -1.65 33.78
N ALA A 466 -21.59 -2.16 34.11
CA ALA A 466 -22.33 -1.75 35.29
C ALA A 466 -21.93 -2.63 36.49
N ASN A 467 -20.78 -2.36 37.11
CA ASN A 467 -20.57 -2.66 38.54
C ASN A 467 -19.46 -1.84 39.22
N THR A 468 -19.39 -0.56 38.88
CA THR A 468 -19.15 0.48 39.88
C THR A 468 -20.21 1.54 39.67
N SER A 469 -21.19 1.64 40.57
CA SER A 469 -22.25 2.64 40.51
C SER A 469 -21.65 4.04 40.66
N ALA A 470 -21.30 4.68 39.55
CA ALA A 470 -21.21 6.12 39.52
C ALA A 470 -22.63 6.66 39.65
N VAL A 471 -22.89 7.47 40.67
CA VAL A 471 -24.16 8.19 40.80
C VAL A 471 -24.38 8.99 39.52
N THR A 472 -25.52 8.83 38.85
CA THR A 472 -25.84 9.46 37.55
C THR A 472 -26.79 10.65 37.68
N GLU A 473 -27.28 10.94 38.89
CA GLU A 473 -28.30 11.96 39.14
C GLU A 473 -27.89 12.84 40.32
N PHE A 474 -27.89 14.16 40.13
CA PHE A 474 -27.44 15.13 41.12
C PHE A 474 -28.32 16.37 41.13
N MET A 475 -28.50 16.97 42.30
CA MET A 475 -29.01 18.34 42.42
C MET A 475 -27.82 19.30 42.48
N VAL A 476 -27.72 20.22 41.52
CA VAL A 476 -26.65 21.22 41.46
C VAL A 476 -27.24 22.59 41.73
N ASP A 477 -26.70 23.28 42.75
CA ASP A 477 -27.10 24.63 43.10
C ASP A 477 -26.08 25.62 42.49
N VAL A 478 -26.53 26.42 41.53
CA VAL A 478 -25.69 27.42 40.84
C VAL A 478 -26.31 28.80 41.09
N HIS A 479 -25.61 29.64 41.83
CA HIS A 479 -26.05 31.00 42.17
C HIS A 479 -27.43 31.08 42.88
N GLY A 480 -27.83 30.04 43.62
CA GLY A 480 -29.10 30.00 44.35
C GLY A 480 -30.26 29.38 43.57
N GLU A 481 -30.03 28.93 42.34
CA GLU A 481 -30.97 28.14 41.55
C GLU A 481 -30.56 26.67 41.54
N ARG A 482 -31.54 25.80 41.81
CA ARG A 482 -31.36 24.35 41.92
C ARG A 482 -31.75 23.66 40.63
N TYR A 483 -30.78 23.01 40.01
CA TYR A 483 -30.93 22.25 38.77
C TYR A 483 -30.86 20.75 39.06
N HIS A 484 -31.81 20.00 38.52
CA HIS A 484 -31.79 18.55 38.54
C HIS A 484 -31.04 18.02 37.32
N ILE A 485 -29.88 17.40 37.53
CA ILE A 485 -29.00 16.90 36.46
C ILE A 485 -29.02 15.38 36.44
N ASP A 486 -29.37 14.80 35.28
CA ASP A 486 -29.46 13.35 35.06
C ASP A 486 -28.62 12.95 33.83
N VAL A 487 -27.57 12.17 34.06
CA VAL A 487 -26.58 11.77 33.04
C VAL A 487 -27.06 10.50 32.33
N LYS A 488 -27.45 10.65 31.06
CA LYS A 488 -28.07 9.58 30.24
C LYS A 488 -27.10 8.75 29.43
N GLY A 489 -25.87 9.23 29.22
CA GLY A 489 -24.84 8.47 28.53
C GLY A 489 -23.60 9.30 28.22
N ALA A 490 -22.52 8.63 27.84
CA ALA A 490 -21.30 9.28 27.40
C ALA A 490 -20.73 8.55 26.17
N THR A 491 -20.10 9.30 25.27
CA THR A 491 -19.38 8.72 24.14
C THR A 491 -18.11 7.99 24.60
N ALA A 492 -17.67 7.00 23.80
CA ALA A 492 -16.44 6.25 24.04
C ALA A 492 -15.23 7.21 24.11
N LYS A 493 -14.27 6.89 24.99
CA LYS A 493 -13.08 7.72 25.25
C LYS A 493 -12.37 8.04 23.94
N ASN A 494 -12.33 9.32 23.57
CA ASN A 494 -11.56 9.80 22.43
C ASN A 494 -10.75 11.03 22.84
N LYS A 495 -9.42 10.91 22.79
CA LYS A 495 -8.43 12.01 22.85
C LYS A 495 -8.86 13.26 23.66
N GLY A 496 -9.05 13.10 24.97
CA GLY A 496 -9.20 14.23 25.90
C GLY A 496 -10.55 14.96 25.90
N LYS A 497 -11.47 14.69 24.97
CA LYS A 497 -12.84 15.24 24.95
C LYS A 497 -13.87 14.10 25.08
N ARG A 498 -14.81 14.23 26.01
CA ARG A 498 -15.90 13.26 26.22
C ARG A 498 -17.23 13.98 26.15
N HIS A 499 -18.09 13.57 25.23
CA HIS A 499 -19.45 14.10 25.15
C HIS A 499 -20.31 13.35 26.16
N PHE A 500 -21.01 14.09 27.01
CA PHE A 500 -22.03 13.60 27.92
C PHE A 500 -23.40 14.07 27.44
N TYR A 501 -24.34 13.14 27.36
CA TYR A 501 -25.75 13.44 27.17
C TYR A 501 -26.38 13.53 28.55
N LEU A 502 -26.82 14.72 28.94
CA LEU A 502 -27.40 14.97 30.25
C LEU A 502 -28.73 15.71 30.12
N SER A 503 -29.61 15.52 31.09
CA SER A 503 -30.88 16.23 31.20
C SER A 503 -30.76 17.25 32.33
N ILE A 504 -31.08 18.52 32.05
CA ILE A 504 -31.16 19.59 33.06
C ILE A 504 -32.63 19.94 33.21
N ASP A 505 -33.21 19.66 34.38
CA ASP A 505 -34.65 19.84 34.68
C ASP A 505 -35.59 19.19 33.64
N GLY A 506 -35.18 18.03 33.11
CA GLY A 506 -35.95 17.28 32.12
C GLY A 506 -35.69 17.67 30.67
N ILE A 507 -34.83 18.67 30.41
CA ILE A 507 -34.47 19.11 29.06
C ILE A 507 -33.14 18.47 28.65
N PRO A 508 -33.11 17.66 27.56
CA PRO A 508 -31.88 17.05 27.06
C PRO A 508 -30.88 18.10 26.56
N GLN A 509 -29.63 17.96 26.97
CA GLN A 509 -28.49 18.79 26.59
C GLN A 509 -27.28 17.89 26.27
N GLU A 510 -26.50 18.30 25.26
CA GLU A 510 -25.20 17.71 24.98
C GLU A 510 -24.12 18.60 25.58
N VAL A 511 -23.29 18.04 26.46
CA VAL A 511 -22.22 18.78 27.15
C VAL A 511 -20.89 18.08 26.92
N VAL A 512 -19.88 18.84 26.51
CA VAL A 512 -18.54 18.33 26.24
C VAL A 512 -17.66 18.55 27.46
N PHE A 513 -17.12 17.47 28.02
CA PHE A 513 -16.13 17.51 29.10
C PHE A 513 -14.73 17.27 28.54
N GLU A 514 -13.79 18.13 28.93
CA GLU A 514 -12.37 17.95 28.63
C GLU A 514 -11.61 17.44 29.85
N GLN A 515 -10.92 16.32 29.70
CA GLN A 515 -10.04 15.79 30.75
C GLN A 515 -8.69 16.51 30.66
N MET A 516 -8.39 17.41 31.61
CA MET A 516 -7.02 17.90 31.77
C MET A 516 -6.17 16.78 32.40
N VAL A 517 -5.38 16.09 31.58
CA VAL A 517 -4.32 15.21 32.07
C VAL A 517 -3.11 16.09 32.35
N SER A 518 -2.74 16.20 33.62
CA SER A 518 -1.45 16.73 34.06
C SER A 518 -0.35 15.71 33.73
N GLY A 519 0.03 15.62 32.46
CA GLY A 519 1.37 15.20 32.05
C GLY A 519 2.13 16.48 31.72
N GLU A 520 3.40 16.56 32.12
CA GLU A 520 4.25 17.74 31.90
C GLU A 520 4.20 18.18 30.43
N VAL A 521 3.40 19.21 30.18
CA VAL A 521 3.62 20.12 29.06
C VAL A 521 4.88 20.87 29.43
N THR A 522 6.03 20.38 28.96
CA THR A 522 7.18 21.27 28.82
C THR A 522 6.71 22.42 27.93
N GLY A 523 6.67 23.60 28.53
CA GLY A 523 5.93 24.77 28.06
C GLY A 523 6.26 25.24 26.64
N ASP A 524 5.31 26.06 26.17
CA ASP A 524 5.19 26.79 24.91
C ASP A 524 4.83 25.96 23.67
N GLY A 525 3.53 25.95 23.35
CA GLY A 525 3.10 25.73 21.97
C GLY A 525 3.79 26.75 21.05
N ARG A 526 4.25 26.29 19.88
CA ARG A 526 4.95 27.14 18.93
C ARG A 526 4.07 28.35 18.56
N LYS A 527 4.69 29.52 18.47
CA LYS A 527 4.01 30.76 18.03
C LYS A 527 3.40 30.57 16.65
N GLN A 528 2.45 31.41 16.26
CA GLN A 528 1.90 31.38 14.90
C GLN A 528 2.76 32.21 13.95
N ALA A 529 2.93 31.72 12.71
CA ALA A 529 3.61 32.45 11.64
C ALA A 529 2.77 33.67 11.23
N THR A 530 3.36 34.86 11.27
CA THR A 530 2.66 36.14 11.00
C THR A 530 3.42 37.07 10.04
N LYS A 531 4.74 36.91 9.91
CA LYS A 531 5.59 37.75 9.06
C LYS A 531 5.92 37.05 7.74
N ALA A 532 6.37 37.82 6.74
CA ALA A 532 6.76 37.29 5.44
C ALA A 532 7.97 36.32 5.49
N GLY A 533 8.85 36.47 6.49
CA GLY A 533 9.99 35.57 6.73
C GLY A 533 9.68 34.41 7.69
N ASP A 534 8.46 34.33 8.22
CA ASP A 534 8.04 33.24 9.10
C ASP A 534 7.71 32.01 8.25
N VAL A 535 8.35 30.90 8.55
CA VAL A 535 8.18 29.63 7.82
C VAL A 535 7.21 28.73 8.57
N THR A 536 6.17 28.27 7.88
CA THR A 536 5.17 27.30 8.35
C THR A 536 5.02 26.15 7.35
N VAL A 537 4.41 25.05 7.78
CA VAL A 537 3.95 23.97 6.89
C VAL A 537 2.55 24.24 6.34
N GLY A 538 2.27 23.70 5.15
CA GLY A 538 0.93 23.72 4.54
C GLY A 538 -0.03 22.66 5.08
N MET A 539 0.50 21.62 5.76
CA MET A 539 -0.26 20.53 6.35
C MET A 539 0.46 20.00 7.59
N SER A 540 -0.28 19.50 8.58
CA SER A 540 0.31 18.87 9.76
C SER A 540 1.10 17.62 9.38
N GLY A 541 2.26 17.41 10.02
CA GLY A 541 3.19 16.32 9.72
C GLY A 541 4.23 16.13 10.80
N THR A 542 5.27 15.34 10.48
CA THR A 542 6.44 15.11 11.33
C THR A 542 7.68 15.65 10.64
N VAL A 543 8.55 16.35 11.36
CA VAL A 543 9.84 16.82 10.82
C VAL A 543 10.76 15.62 10.67
N VAL A 544 11.25 15.36 9.44
CA VAL A 544 12.23 14.31 9.16
C VAL A 544 13.63 14.82 9.51
N GLU A 545 14.00 15.95 8.92
CA GLU A 545 15.34 16.52 9.04
C GLU A 545 15.30 18.04 8.88
N VAL A 546 16.19 18.74 9.60
CA VAL A 546 16.42 20.19 9.43
C VAL A 546 17.74 20.39 8.67
N LEU A 547 17.69 21.10 7.55
CA LEU A 547 18.80 21.22 6.58
C LEU A 547 19.67 22.47 6.79
N VAL A 548 19.24 23.40 7.65
CA VAL A 548 19.92 24.68 7.92
C VAL A 548 20.18 24.89 9.41
N LYS A 549 21.05 25.85 9.73
CA LYS A 549 21.37 26.28 11.09
C LYS A 549 21.03 27.76 11.29
N GLU A 550 20.84 28.15 12.55
CA GLU A 550 20.73 29.56 12.91
C GLU A 550 22.01 30.33 12.49
N GLY A 551 21.81 31.47 11.84
CA GLY A 551 22.86 32.29 11.25
C GLY A 551 23.17 31.99 9.77
N ASP A 552 22.61 30.93 9.18
CA ASP A 552 22.83 30.61 7.77
C ASP A 552 22.15 31.65 6.85
N SER A 553 22.86 32.09 5.81
CA SER A 553 22.25 32.88 4.73
C SER A 553 21.54 31.96 3.74
N VAL A 554 20.26 32.22 3.50
CA VAL A 554 19.40 31.42 2.64
C VAL A 554 18.83 32.25 1.50
N LYS A 555 18.66 31.64 0.33
CA LYS A 555 17.96 32.26 -0.81
C LYS A 555 16.52 31.81 -0.86
N LYS A 556 15.62 32.66 -1.36
CA LYS A 556 14.24 32.32 -1.67
C LYS A 556 14.20 31.05 -2.53
N GLY A 557 13.42 30.07 -2.09
CA GLY A 557 13.32 28.76 -2.72
C GLY A 557 14.35 27.73 -2.25
N GLN A 558 15.31 28.10 -1.40
CA GLN A 558 16.26 27.16 -0.79
C GLN A 558 15.53 26.25 0.22
N PRO A 559 15.73 24.92 0.17
CA PRO A 559 15.20 24.00 1.17
C PRO A 559 15.75 24.28 2.57
N LEU A 560 14.87 24.29 3.57
CA LEU A 560 15.20 24.57 4.97
C LEU A 560 15.08 23.34 5.86
N PHE A 561 14.04 22.53 5.66
CA PHE A 561 13.80 21.29 6.38
C PHE A 561 12.84 20.40 5.58
N ILE A 562 12.81 19.11 5.93
CA ILE A 562 11.97 18.09 5.31
C ILE A 562 10.91 17.67 6.32
N THR A 563 9.66 17.60 5.87
CA THR A 563 8.55 17.04 6.64
C THR A 563 7.98 15.82 5.97
N GLU A 564 7.66 14.79 6.76
CA GLU A 564 6.87 13.65 6.34
C GLU A 564 5.42 13.87 6.77
N ALA A 565 4.51 13.79 5.81
CA ALA A 565 3.10 13.62 6.09
C ALA A 565 2.55 12.55 5.14
N MET A 566 1.74 11.64 5.68
CA MET A 566 1.10 10.58 4.87
C MET A 566 2.10 9.69 4.10
N LYS A 567 3.27 9.43 4.70
CA LYS A 567 4.41 8.69 4.10
C LYS A 567 5.05 9.39 2.90
N MET A 568 4.78 10.68 2.71
CA MET A 568 5.31 11.49 1.62
C MET A 568 6.14 12.62 2.20
N GLU A 569 7.30 12.86 1.62
CA GLU A 569 8.19 13.92 2.06
C GLU A 569 7.93 15.22 1.29
N SER A 570 8.13 16.34 1.96
CA SER A 570 8.05 17.66 1.33
C SER A 570 9.13 18.57 1.89
N GLU A 571 9.88 19.22 0.98
CA GLU A 571 10.85 20.24 1.33
C GLU A 571 10.12 21.56 1.61
N ILE A 572 10.31 22.11 2.81
CA ILE A 572 9.83 23.44 3.13
C ILE A 572 10.91 24.44 2.77
N LYS A 573 10.58 25.35 1.86
CA LYS A 573 11.53 26.29 1.23
C LYS A 573 11.45 27.68 1.84
N ALA A 574 12.56 28.41 1.78
CA ALA A 574 12.63 29.80 2.22
C ALA A 574 11.68 30.69 1.40
N PRO A 575 10.76 31.45 2.03
CA PRO A 575 9.84 32.34 1.33
C PRO A 575 10.52 33.62 0.81
N ILE A 576 11.66 33.99 1.41
CA ILE A 576 12.44 35.20 1.11
C ILE A 576 13.94 34.89 1.14
N ASP A 577 14.75 35.76 0.53
CA ASP A 577 16.20 35.81 0.79
C ASP A 577 16.40 36.39 2.20
N GLY A 578 17.37 35.87 2.96
CA GLY A 578 17.65 36.40 4.29
C GLY A 578 18.61 35.56 5.12
N ILE A 579 18.63 35.81 6.42
CA ILE A 579 19.42 35.04 7.40
C ILE A 579 18.46 34.29 8.32
N VAL A 580 18.75 33.01 8.56
CA VAL A 580 17.99 32.18 9.50
C VAL A 580 18.22 32.70 10.92
N LYS A 581 17.18 33.26 11.54
CA LYS A 581 17.26 33.88 12.86
C LYS A 581 17.03 32.87 13.99
N ALA A 582 16.03 32.01 13.83
CA ALA A 582 15.62 31.05 14.86
C ALA A 582 15.05 29.78 14.23
N ILE A 583 15.33 28.63 14.84
CA ILE A 583 14.76 27.33 14.47
C ILE A 583 13.99 26.75 15.66
N ASN A 584 12.66 26.63 15.54
CA ASN A 584 11.75 26.22 16.61
C ASN A 584 11.35 24.73 16.52
N ILE A 585 12.08 23.94 15.74
CA ILE A 585 11.79 22.53 15.45
C ILE A 585 13.06 21.68 15.51
N LYS A 586 12.89 20.39 15.76
CA LYS A 586 13.93 19.35 15.61
C LYS A 586 13.38 18.12 14.89
N GLY A 587 14.28 17.25 14.41
CA GLY A 587 13.90 15.95 13.83
C GLY A 587 13.03 15.13 14.78
N GLY A 588 11.94 14.55 14.25
CA GLY A 588 10.92 13.80 14.98
C GLY A 588 9.79 14.65 15.57
N ASP A 589 9.86 15.98 15.53
CA ASP A 589 8.81 16.83 16.06
C ASP A 589 7.54 16.78 15.20
N LYS A 590 6.37 16.75 15.87
CA LYS A 590 5.08 16.99 15.20
C LYS A 590 4.87 18.48 15.01
N VAL A 591 4.44 18.86 13.80
CA VAL A 591 4.18 20.25 13.39
C VAL A 591 2.78 20.38 12.84
N ASN A 592 2.15 21.53 13.07
CA ASN A 592 0.82 21.85 12.54
C ASN A 592 0.85 23.05 11.61
N GLN A 593 -0.17 23.13 10.73
CA GLN A 593 -0.37 24.29 9.88
C GLN A 593 -0.50 25.57 10.72
N GLY A 594 0.23 26.62 10.32
CA GLY A 594 0.23 27.93 10.97
C GLY A 594 1.30 28.10 12.05
N GLU A 595 1.90 27.02 12.55
CA GLU A 595 2.99 27.11 13.52
C GLU A 595 4.23 27.78 12.90
N LEU A 596 4.90 28.62 13.70
CA LEU A 596 6.17 29.26 13.38
C LEU A 596 7.30 28.26 13.61
N LEU A 597 7.88 27.78 12.51
CA LEU A 597 8.88 26.72 12.54
C LEU A 597 10.29 27.28 12.39
N ILE A 598 10.50 28.22 11.45
CA ILE A 598 11.77 28.92 11.24
C ILE A 598 11.48 30.41 11.01
N GLU A 599 12.32 31.30 11.56
CA GLU A 599 12.28 32.75 11.31
C GLU A 599 13.42 33.14 10.36
N ILE A 600 13.11 33.86 9.28
CA ILE A 600 14.09 34.46 8.36
C ILE A 600 13.95 35.99 8.42
N GLU A 601 15.08 36.69 8.53
CA GLU A 601 15.15 38.16 8.51
C GLU A 601 15.97 38.74 7.35
#